data_AF-A0A2B7X9B9-F1
#
_entry.id   AF-A0A2B7X9B9-F1
#
_cell.length_a   1.000
_cell.length_b   1.000
_cell.length_c   1.000
_cell.angle_alpha   90.00
_cell.angle_beta   90.00
_cell.angle_gamma   90.00
#
_symmetry.space_group_name_H-M   'P 1'
#
loop_
_entity.id
_entity.type
_entity.pdbx_description
1 polymer ?
#
loop_
_entity_poly.entity_id
_entity_poly.type
_entity_poly.pdbx_seq_one_letter_code
_entity_poly.pdbx_strand_id
1 'polypeptide(L)'
;MSDSPRSLPAGWLAVSVFSSRGLKVGIFAFVSLSLVCFAAFYNPTVFRRPVSPSSYSPWNINSTQLAGENENLTQNHTPAAFSKTSLTKPSNLKIVAVIFYGRPDRVEILDCYLKRNLAVNGGWVDEVYWAPNTKSQDDLDWLDKLVPTSSQYKKLPIDTQKEGYARIWDNAITEPDTLYIKIDDDIVYIDDNAIPKMVSLKLEQDHSFVVSANVVNGAPLSYHHFRTGAIRPYLPEMIKPNSTDDGNVTSVQTPPWRASQLPSWEGPSDFEFPLGVGTSPYPNHRWLPLRDGNRSSIYRTPIQHAPCSPWGETYGKWSLAAQQHFSFFESLEKNETDVYDFARSGIWDMGFERISINFIAIWGRDVIDHLPLNDDEAMLTKSIPRQLSRPVLVATGALASHYSFTSQVNDLRETDILSRYRAYANELICPGTLF
;
A
#
# COMPACT_ATOMS: atom_id res chain seq x y z
N MET A 1 -14.11 -47.56 -38.89
CA MET A 1 -15.05 -48.66 -39.16
C MET A 1 -16.29 -48.39 -38.31
N SER A 2 -17.47 -48.07 -38.84
CA SER A 2 -18.31 -48.73 -39.87
C SER A 2 -19.01 -49.99 -39.32
N ASP A 3 -20.33 -50.18 -39.45
CA ASP A 3 -21.35 -49.34 -40.10
C ASP A 3 -22.80 -49.61 -39.63
N SER A 4 -23.79 -48.85 -40.12
CA SER A 4 -25.24 -49.05 -39.89
C SER A 4 -25.94 -49.86 -41.01
N PRO A 5 -27.17 -50.37 -40.79
CA PRO A 5 -28.38 -49.76 -41.44
C PRO A 5 -29.65 -49.73 -40.52
N ARG A 6 -30.52 -48.68 -40.53
CA ARG A 6 -31.74 -48.41 -41.37
C ARG A 6 -32.93 -49.41 -41.19
N SER A 7 -34.23 -49.06 -41.23
CA SER A 7 -34.96 -47.81 -41.65
C SER A 7 -36.44 -47.70 -41.15
N LEU A 8 -37.01 -46.49 -41.35
CA LEU A 8 -38.41 -45.96 -41.14
C LEU A 8 -39.44 -46.41 -42.23
N PRO A 9 -40.79 -46.45 -42.03
CA PRO A 9 -41.82 -45.35 -42.15
C PRO A 9 -41.70 -44.05 -41.31
N ALA A 10 -42.19 -42.81 -41.56
CA ALA A 10 -43.13 -42.11 -42.48
C ALA A 10 -44.60 -42.60 -42.53
N GLY A 11 -45.67 -41.80 -42.67
CA GLY A 11 -45.91 -40.31 -42.70
C GLY A 11 -47.32 -40.01 -42.12
N TRP A 12 -48.04 -38.88 -42.20
CA TRP A 12 -48.01 -37.54 -42.87
C TRP A 12 -48.58 -36.49 -41.85
N LEU A 13 -48.55 -35.15 -41.92
CA LEU A 13 -48.43 -34.06 -42.94
C LEU A 13 -49.78 -33.49 -43.50
N ALA A 14 -50.21 -32.29 -43.03
CA ALA A 14 -51.27 -31.43 -43.62
C ALA A 14 -50.99 -29.92 -43.33
N VAL A 15 -51.39 -29.01 -44.23
CA VAL A 15 -51.07 -27.56 -44.20
C VAL A 15 -52.30 -26.71 -44.54
N SER A 16 -52.42 -25.51 -43.96
CA SER A 16 -53.19 -24.42 -44.57
C SER A 16 -52.47 -23.08 -44.40
N VAL A 17 -52.56 -22.24 -45.43
CA VAL A 17 -51.98 -20.88 -45.48
C VAL A 17 -53.05 -19.95 -46.03
N PHE A 18 -53.25 -18.81 -45.39
CA PHE A 18 -53.82 -17.62 -46.04
C PHE A 18 -53.05 -16.39 -45.57
N SER A 19 -52.87 -15.41 -46.47
CA SER A 19 -51.87 -14.35 -46.31
C SER A 19 -52.45 -12.94 -46.46
N SER A 20 -51.67 -11.98 -45.96
CA SER A 20 -51.73 -10.55 -46.24
C SER A 20 -52.95 -9.75 -45.73
N ARG A 21 -52.67 -8.76 -44.88
CA ARG A 21 -52.66 -7.31 -45.21
C ARG A 21 -52.33 -6.48 -43.96
N GLY A 22 -51.85 -5.25 -44.15
CA GLY A 22 -51.91 -4.22 -43.09
C GLY A 22 -50.66 -3.89 -42.27
N LEU A 23 -49.46 -3.82 -42.86
CA LEU A 23 -48.32 -3.17 -42.19
C LEU A 23 -48.50 -1.64 -42.19
N LYS A 24 -48.94 -1.04 -41.08
CA LYS A 24 -48.63 0.34 -40.60
C LYS A 24 -49.39 0.70 -39.32
N VAL A 25 -48.90 1.74 -38.63
CA VAL A 25 -49.38 2.32 -37.34
C VAL A 25 -49.11 1.43 -36.11
N GLY A 26 -48.46 2.01 -35.09
CA GLY A 26 -48.18 1.35 -33.81
C GLY A 26 -46.93 1.89 -33.10
N ILE A 27 -45.78 1.88 -33.78
CA ILE A 27 -44.49 2.31 -33.21
C ILE A 27 -44.34 3.85 -33.29
N PHE A 28 -45.19 4.59 -32.57
CA PHE A 28 -45.06 6.05 -32.38
C PHE A 28 -45.59 6.57 -31.03
N ALA A 29 -46.03 5.70 -30.12
CA ALA A 29 -46.61 6.10 -28.82
C ALA A 29 -45.61 6.08 -27.64
N PHE A 30 -44.43 5.44 -27.79
CA PHE A 30 -43.48 5.22 -26.68
C PHE A 30 -42.20 6.08 -26.71
N VAL A 31 -41.93 6.80 -27.81
CA VAL A 31 -40.77 7.70 -27.91
C VAL A 31 -41.12 9.12 -27.40
N SER A 32 -42.39 9.47 -27.41
CA SER A 32 -42.92 10.82 -27.17
C SER A 32 -42.91 11.27 -25.70
N LEU A 33 -42.88 10.33 -24.74
CA LEU A 33 -42.96 10.65 -23.31
C LEU A 33 -41.59 10.98 -22.70
N SER A 34 -40.53 10.30 -23.14
CA SER A 34 -39.16 10.49 -22.60
C SER A 34 -38.51 11.82 -22.99
N LEU A 35 -39.01 12.48 -24.05
CA LEU A 35 -38.49 13.76 -24.55
C LEU A 35 -39.07 15.00 -23.85
N VAL A 36 -40.19 14.87 -23.14
CA VAL A 36 -40.85 16.02 -22.47
C VAL A 36 -40.23 16.30 -21.09
N CYS A 37 -39.82 15.26 -20.36
CA CYS A 37 -39.21 15.41 -19.02
C CYS A 37 -37.82 16.06 -19.04
N PHE A 38 -37.10 16.04 -20.17
CA PHE A 38 -35.77 16.66 -20.29
C PHE A 38 -35.78 18.18 -20.50
N ALA A 39 -36.94 18.77 -20.84
CA ALA A 39 -37.06 20.19 -21.17
C ALA A 39 -37.30 21.11 -19.96
N ALA A 40 -37.55 20.56 -18.76
CA ALA A 40 -38.04 21.31 -17.60
C ALA A 40 -36.96 21.92 -16.68
N PHE A 41 -35.68 21.57 -16.87
CA PHE A 41 -34.58 21.95 -15.96
C PHE A 41 -33.45 22.79 -16.59
N TYR A 42 -33.61 23.25 -17.83
CA TYR A 42 -32.63 24.15 -18.48
C TYR A 42 -33.03 25.62 -18.31
N ASN A 43 -32.54 26.26 -17.25
CA ASN A 43 -32.69 27.70 -17.01
C ASN A 43 -31.28 28.36 -16.91
N PRO A 44 -30.85 29.18 -17.89
CA PRO A 44 -29.44 29.58 -18.03
C PRO A 44 -29.06 30.79 -17.15
N THR A 45 -28.96 30.61 -15.84
CA THR A 45 -28.50 31.64 -14.89
C THR A 45 -26.97 31.72 -14.76
N VAL A 46 -26.36 32.45 -15.69
CA VAL A 46 -25.07 33.18 -15.57
C VAL A 46 -24.02 32.62 -14.59
N PHE A 47 -23.24 31.63 -15.03
CA PHE A 47 -21.96 31.31 -14.37
C PHE A 47 -20.91 32.40 -14.65
N ARG A 48 -20.67 33.29 -13.68
CA ARG A 48 -19.45 34.10 -13.67
C ARG A 48 -18.23 33.20 -13.41
N ARG A 49 -17.26 33.22 -14.32
CA ARG A 49 -15.93 32.62 -14.06
C ARG A 49 -15.20 33.43 -12.99
N PRO A 50 -14.50 32.79 -12.03
CA PRO A 50 -13.38 33.43 -11.35
C PRO A 50 -12.33 33.84 -12.38
N VAL A 51 -11.72 35.02 -12.22
CA VAL A 51 -10.64 35.48 -13.12
C VAL A 51 -9.31 34.95 -12.59
N SER A 52 -8.61 34.15 -13.41
CA SER A 52 -7.22 33.78 -13.15
C SER A 52 -6.30 34.98 -13.41
N PRO A 53 -5.50 35.45 -12.45
CA PRO A 53 -4.51 36.49 -12.69
C PRO A 53 -3.23 35.86 -13.28
N SER A 54 -3.06 35.94 -14.60
CA SER A 54 -1.82 35.56 -15.27
C SER A 54 -1.33 36.65 -16.23
N SER A 55 -0.54 37.60 -15.71
CA SER A 55 0.42 38.37 -16.49
C SER A 55 1.32 39.22 -15.58
N TYR A 56 2.62 38.98 -15.66
CA TYR A 56 3.63 40.00 -15.34
C TYR A 56 4.56 40.09 -16.55
N SER A 57 4.77 41.31 -17.02
CA SER A 57 5.65 41.67 -18.13
C SER A 57 6.67 42.68 -17.60
N PRO A 58 7.91 42.73 -18.11
CA PRO A 58 9.03 43.29 -17.36
C PRO A 58 9.07 44.82 -17.38
N TRP A 59 9.58 45.40 -16.30
CA TRP A 59 9.92 46.82 -16.21
C TRP A 59 11.33 47.00 -15.67
N ASN A 60 12.19 47.61 -16.50
CA ASN A 60 13.50 48.09 -16.08
C ASN A 60 13.35 49.42 -15.31
N ILE A 61 13.98 49.54 -14.14
CA ILE A 61 14.40 50.83 -13.57
C ILE A 61 15.83 50.65 -13.05
N ASN A 62 16.71 51.58 -13.43
CA ASN A 62 18.11 51.61 -12.99
C ASN A 62 18.30 52.61 -11.83
N SER A 63 19.19 52.26 -10.89
CA SER A 63 19.94 53.18 -10.01
C SER A 63 19.12 53.97 -8.95
N THR A 64 19.65 54.35 -7.77
CA THR A 64 21.05 54.34 -7.28
C THR A 64 21.14 54.28 -5.73
N GLN A 65 22.26 53.70 -5.23
CA GLN A 65 23.05 54.14 -4.05
C GLN A 65 22.65 53.72 -2.61
N LEU A 66 23.69 53.57 -1.76
CA LEU A 66 23.74 53.24 -0.31
C LEU A 66 23.49 51.74 0.02
N ALA A 67 24.45 50.83 0.20
CA ALA A 67 25.88 50.81 0.65
C ALA A 67 26.07 50.40 2.13
N GLY A 68 26.87 49.34 2.36
CA GLY A 68 27.08 48.65 3.64
C GLY A 68 26.16 47.41 3.78
N GLU A 69 26.60 46.24 4.23
CA GLU A 69 27.96 45.74 4.59
C GLU A 69 28.11 44.27 4.14
N ASN A 70 29.35 43.73 4.15
CA ASN A 70 29.61 42.32 3.80
C ASN A 70 29.54 41.42 5.04
N GLU A 71 28.85 40.27 4.97
CA GLU A 71 29.25 39.10 5.76
C GLU A 71 28.85 37.77 5.09
N ASN A 72 29.44 36.65 5.57
CA ASN A 72 29.70 35.46 4.76
C ASN A 72 28.48 34.56 4.45
N LEU A 73 28.44 34.05 3.22
CA LEU A 73 27.53 32.99 2.77
C LEU A 73 28.01 31.60 3.24
N THR A 74 27.60 31.19 4.44
CA THR A 74 27.59 29.77 4.85
C THR A 74 26.31 29.44 5.63
N GLN A 75 25.19 29.25 4.93
CA GLN A 75 23.98 28.66 5.52
C GLN A 75 23.87 27.19 5.09
N ASN A 76 23.95 26.28 6.06
CA ASN A 76 23.57 24.89 5.85
C ASN A 76 22.06 24.83 5.55
N HIS A 77 21.68 24.20 4.44
CA HIS A 77 20.26 23.96 4.14
C HIS A 77 19.70 22.86 5.05
N THR A 78 19.24 23.25 6.24
CA THR A 78 18.30 22.44 7.03
C THR A 78 17.03 22.23 6.20
N PRO A 79 16.52 21.00 6.04
CA PRO A 79 15.25 20.77 5.36
C PRO A 79 14.13 21.61 5.99
N ALA A 80 13.34 22.28 5.15
CA ALA A 80 12.26 23.13 5.63
C ALA A 80 11.22 22.29 6.37
N ALA A 81 11.04 22.56 7.67
CA ALA A 81 10.08 21.83 8.49
C ALA A 81 8.66 22.09 7.99
N PHE A 82 8.03 21.08 7.40
CA PHE A 82 6.57 21.06 7.27
C PHE A 82 5.96 21.25 8.65
N SER A 83 4.91 22.07 8.74
CA SER A 83 4.22 22.34 10.00
C SER A 83 3.57 21.05 10.50
N LYS A 84 4.23 20.36 11.46
CA LYS A 84 3.59 19.31 12.26
C LYS A 84 2.45 19.97 13.04
N THR A 85 1.22 19.83 12.54
CA THR A 85 0.03 19.82 13.38
C THR A 85 0.24 18.73 14.42
N SER A 86 0.67 19.11 15.62
CA SER A 86 1.22 18.19 16.61
C SER A 86 0.12 17.30 17.19
N LEU A 87 -0.11 16.15 16.55
CA LEU A 87 -1.00 15.10 17.02
C LEU A 87 -0.46 14.54 18.35
N THR A 88 -0.97 15.05 19.46
CA THR A 88 -0.68 14.58 20.82
C THR A 88 -1.45 13.30 21.13
N LYS A 89 -0.80 12.30 21.71
CA LYS A 89 -1.45 11.04 22.12
C LYS A 89 -2.65 11.35 23.04
N PRO A 90 -3.85 10.79 22.78
CA PRO A 90 -5.01 10.94 23.66
C PRO A 90 -4.71 10.48 25.10
N SER A 91 -5.11 11.29 26.08
CA SER A 91 -5.04 10.94 27.50
C SER A 91 -5.96 9.77 27.82
N ASN A 92 -5.54 8.90 28.75
CA ASN A 92 -6.29 7.74 29.25
C ASN A 92 -6.60 6.64 28.21
N LEU A 93 -6.05 6.73 26.99
CA LEU A 93 -6.14 5.66 26.00
C LEU A 93 -4.91 4.75 26.06
N LYS A 94 -5.10 3.45 26.34
CA LYS A 94 -4.05 2.44 26.18
C LYS A 94 -4.00 1.96 24.74
N ILE A 95 -2.80 1.96 24.15
CA ILE A 95 -2.53 1.56 22.77
C ILE A 95 -1.47 0.45 22.77
N VAL A 96 -1.81 -0.74 22.26
CA VAL A 96 -0.91 -1.90 22.21
C VAL A 96 -0.65 -2.30 20.77
N ALA A 97 0.61 -2.33 20.34
CA ALA A 97 0.98 -2.93 19.07
C ALA A 97 1.10 -4.46 19.22
N VAL A 98 0.60 -5.23 18.26
CA VAL A 98 0.68 -6.71 18.25
C VAL A 98 1.36 -7.15 16.95
N ILE A 99 2.51 -7.81 17.08
CA ILE A 99 3.31 -8.26 15.94
C ILE A 99 3.25 -9.79 15.84
N PHE A 100 2.84 -10.28 14.67
CA PHE A 100 2.80 -11.71 14.36
C PHE A 100 4.18 -12.13 13.81
N TYR A 101 5.05 -12.61 14.70
CA TYR A 101 6.50 -12.70 14.48
C TYR A 101 6.97 -14.03 13.89
N GLY A 102 7.85 -13.97 12.89
CA GLY A 102 8.64 -15.09 12.39
C GLY A 102 9.74 -14.77 11.38
N ARG A 103 10.12 -13.50 11.17
CA ARG A 103 11.03 -13.06 10.09
C ARG A 103 12.10 -12.05 10.58
N PRO A 104 13.18 -12.51 11.24
CA PRO A 104 14.20 -11.64 11.87
C PRO A 104 14.80 -10.59 10.94
N ASP A 105 15.02 -10.93 9.66
CA ASP A 105 15.61 -10.12 8.58
C ASP A 105 14.81 -8.84 8.25
N ARG A 106 13.59 -8.73 8.79
CA ARG A 106 12.63 -7.65 8.56
C ARG A 106 12.26 -6.98 9.86
N VAL A 107 12.18 -7.77 10.93
CA VAL A 107 11.89 -7.28 12.28
C VAL A 107 12.98 -6.35 12.80
N GLU A 108 14.24 -6.53 12.40
CA GLU A 108 15.31 -5.55 12.68
C GLU A 108 14.99 -4.15 12.11
N ILE A 109 14.34 -4.07 10.94
CA ILE A 109 13.91 -2.81 10.33
C ILE A 109 12.66 -2.28 11.06
N LEU A 110 11.68 -3.15 11.33
CA LEU A 110 10.43 -2.80 12.01
C LEU A 110 10.67 -2.27 13.44
N ASP A 111 11.60 -2.87 14.20
CA ASP A 111 11.94 -2.48 15.57
C ASP A 111 12.34 -0.99 15.67
N CYS A 112 13.05 -0.46 14.66
CA CYS A 112 13.39 0.96 14.60
C CYS A 112 12.14 1.87 14.54
N TYR A 113 11.11 1.48 13.79
CA TYR A 113 9.85 2.23 13.73
C TYR A 113 8.99 2.01 14.98
N LEU A 114 8.97 0.80 15.54
CA LEU A 114 8.28 0.50 16.80
C LEU A 114 8.86 1.31 17.95
N LYS A 115 10.19 1.34 18.10
CA LYS A 115 10.89 2.14 19.13
C LYS A 115 10.58 3.63 19.01
N ARG A 116 10.56 4.21 17.79
CA ARG A 116 10.11 5.60 17.59
C ARG A 116 8.63 5.81 17.95
N ASN A 117 7.79 4.83 17.70
CA ASN A 117 6.36 4.91 18.00
C ASN A 117 6.00 4.58 19.46
N LEU A 118 6.95 4.16 20.31
CA LEU A 118 6.70 4.00 21.76
C LEU A 118 6.41 5.35 22.43
N ALA A 119 5.41 5.37 23.31
CA ALA A 119 4.99 6.55 24.07
C ALA A 119 6.12 7.12 24.95
N VAL A 120 6.99 6.26 25.49
CA VAL A 120 8.19 6.67 26.25
C VAL A 120 9.22 7.43 25.40
N ASN A 121 9.16 7.29 24.07
CA ASN A 121 10.02 7.96 23.10
C ASN A 121 9.28 9.09 22.34
N GLY A 122 8.10 9.50 22.81
CA GLY A 122 7.28 10.55 22.20
C GLY A 122 6.29 10.08 21.14
N GLY A 123 6.20 8.77 20.89
CA GLY A 123 5.18 8.15 20.04
C GLY A 123 3.83 7.95 20.74
N TRP A 124 3.03 7.00 20.25
CA TRP A 124 1.65 6.77 20.72
C TRP A 124 1.43 5.35 21.30
N VAL A 125 2.31 4.38 21.05
CA VAL A 125 2.16 2.98 21.48
C VAL A 125 2.69 2.80 22.91
N ASP A 126 1.89 2.29 23.83
CA ASP A 126 2.32 2.06 25.22
C ASP A 126 3.12 0.77 25.37
N GLU A 127 2.68 -0.31 24.71
CA GLU A 127 3.25 -1.65 24.83
C GLU A 127 3.29 -2.37 23.47
N VAL A 128 4.25 -3.27 23.30
CA VAL A 128 4.43 -4.06 22.06
C VAL A 128 4.42 -5.54 22.41
N TYR A 129 3.41 -6.26 21.92
CA TYR A 129 3.19 -7.68 22.16
C TYR A 129 3.73 -8.48 20.96
N TRP A 130 4.82 -9.20 21.18
CA TRP A 130 5.45 -10.07 20.20
C TRP A 130 4.85 -11.47 20.29
N ALA A 131 4.09 -11.87 19.27
CA ALA A 131 3.44 -13.18 19.19
C ALA A 131 4.24 -14.13 18.28
N PRO A 132 4.95 -15.13 18.82
CA PRO A 132 5.80 -15.98 17.99
C PRO A 132 4.97 -16.97 17.16
N ASN A 133 5.14 -16.91 15.85
CA ASN A 133 4.47 -17.74 14.84
C ASN A 133 5.51 -18.36 13.88
N THR A 134 6.56 -18.94 14.45
CA THR A 134 7.64 -19.63 13.73
C THR A 134 8.02 -20.92 14.46
N LYS A 135 8.54 -21.89 13.71
CA LYS A 135 9.06 -23.17 14.21
C LYS A 135 10.60 -23.24 14.17
N SER A 136 11.25 -22.17 13.71
CA SER A 136 12.71 -22.02 13.72
C SER A 136 13.17 -21.63 15.12
N GLN A 137 14.11 -22.39 15.69
CA GLN A 137 14.69 -22.04 16.98
C GLN A 137 15.55 -20.77 16.88
N ASP A 138 16.26 -20.57 15.75
CA ASP A 138 17.10 -19.39 15.53
C ASP A 138 16.28 -18.09 15.56
N ASP A 139 15.05 -18.11 15.03
CA ASP A 139 14.12 -16.98 15.07
C ASP A 139 13.64 -16.72 16.51
N LEU A 140 13.36 -17.78 17.29
CA LEU A 140 12.91 -17.66 18.68
C LEU A 140 14.03 -17.11 19.59
N ASP A 141 15.25 -17.61 19.38
CA ASP A 141 16.49 -17.17 20.03
C ASP A 141 16.87 -15.73 19.63
N TRP A 142 16.49 -15.28 18.44
CA TRP A 142 16.63 -13.87 18.03
C TRP A 142 15.60 -13.00 18.77
N LEU A 143 14.35 -13.45 18.87
CA LEU A 143 13.30 -12.71 19.60
C LEU A 143 13.61 -12.59 21.11
N ASP A 144 14.18 -13.63 21.72
CA ASP A 144 14.59 -13.58 23.13
C ASP A 144 15.79 -12.64 23.39
N LYS A 145 16.51 -12.23 22.34
CA LYS A 145 17.50 -11.13 22.40
C LYS A 145 16.85 -9.76 22.16
N LEU A 146 15.85 -9.68 21.28
CA LEU A 146 15.14 -8.42 20.97
C LEU A 146 14.27 -7.94 22.14
N VAL A 147 13.43 -8.80 22.72
CA VAL A 147 12.40 -8.39 23.69
C VAL A 147 12.99 -7.69 24.93
N PRO A 148 14.11 -8.14 25.53
CA PRO A 148 14.76 -7.43 26.64
C PRO A 148 15.30 -6.02 26.31
N THR A 149 15.35 -5.59 25.03
CA THR A 149 15.85 -4.26 24.65
C THR A 149 14.87 -3.12 24.93
N SER A 150 13.64 -3.41 25.38
CA SER A 150 12.65 -2.41 25.80
C SER A 150 11.76 -2.93 26.91
N SER A 151 11.53 -2.11 27.94
CA SER A 151 10.60 -2.46 29.03
C SER A 151 9.12 -2.42 28.63
N GLN A 152 8.83 -1.92 27.42
CA GLN A 152 7.49 -1.88 26.82
C GLN A 152 7.21 -3.14 25.97
N TYR A 153 8.22 -3.99 25.73
CA TYR A 153 8.09 -5.18 24.89
C TYR A 153 7.73 -6.41 25.75
N LYS A 154 6.78 -7.22 25.26
CA LYS A 154 6.36 -8.48 25.91
C LYS A 154 6.33 -9.61 24.88
N LYS A 155 6.99 -10.73 25.17
CA LYS A 155 6.84 -11.98 24.40
C LYS A 155 5.59 -12.71 24.88
N LEU A 156 4.66 -13.01 23.99
CA LEU A 156 3.48 -13.81 24.31
C LEU A 156 3.84 -15.31 24.36
N PRO A 157 3.12 -16.13 25.16
CA PRO A 157 3.35 -17.56 25.22
C PRO A 157 3.04 -18.23 23.87
N ILE A 158 3.85 -19.22 23.50
CA ILE A 158 3.68 -20.01 22.28
C ILE A 158 2.65 -21.12 22.54
N ASP A 159 1.49 -21.03 21.88
CA ASP A 159 0.50 -22.12 21.89
C ASP A 159 0.84 -23.14 20.79
N THR A 160 1.61 -24.16 21.14
CA THR A 160 2.04 -25.21 20.21
C THR A 160 0.92 -26.16 19.76
N GLN A 161 -0.29 -26.01 20.30
CA GLN A 161 -1.46 -26.82 19.93
C GLN A 161 -2.38 -26.10 18.92
N LYS A 162 -2.18 -24.80 18.69
CA LYS A 162 -3.03 -23.97 17.81
C LYS A 162 -2.24 -23.39 16.64
N GLU A 163 -2.25 -24.08 15.50
CA GLU A 163 -1.62 -23.55 14.28
C GLU A 163 -2.48 -22.49 13.57
N GLY A 164 -1.81 -21.51 12.94
CA GLY A 164 -2.40 -20.50 12.05
C GLY A 164 -2.61 -19.13 12.68
N TYR A 165 -2.37 -18.06 11.89
CA TYR A 165 -2.41 -16.66 12.32
C TYR A 165 -3.68 -16.29 13.11
N ALA A 166 -4.85 -16.78 12.67
CA ALA A 166 -6.13 -16.53 13.32
C ALA A 166 -6.20 -16.97 14.81
N ARG A 167 -5.32 -17.88 15.25
CA ARG A 167 -5.23 -18.35 16.65
C ARG A 167 -4.40 -17.46 17.56
N ILE A 168 -3.59 -16.56 17.00
CA ILE A 168 -2.81 -15.61 17.79
C ILE A 168 -3.73 -14.64 18.53
N TRP A 169 -4.84 -14.24 17.89
CA TRP A 169 -5.86 -13.37 18.45
C TRP A 169 -6.46 -13.90 19.78
N ASP A 170 -6.62 -15.23 19.91
CA ASP A 170 -7.14 -15.90 21.12
C ASP A 170 -6.37 -15.51 22.40
N ASN A 171 -5.06 -15.26 22.27
CA ASN A 171 -4.14 -15.03 23.41
C ASN A 171 -3.53 -13.62 23.42
N ALA A 172 -3.54 -12.91 22.28
CA ALA A 172 -2.95 -11.57 22.16
C ALA A 172 -3.91 -10.44 22.56
N ILE A 173 -5.22 -10.64 22.40
CA ILE A 173 -6.24 -9.61 22.63
C ILE A 173 -7.07 -9.99 23.85
N THR A 174 -6.82 -9.33 24.98
CA THR A 174 -7.33 -9.71 26.30
C THR A 174 -7.97 -8.57 27.09
N GLU A 175 -7.79 -7.31 26.66
CA GLU A 175 -8.27 -6.11 27.34
C GLU A 175 -9.34 -5.40 26.48
N PRO A 176 -10.65 -5.49 26.80
CA PRO A 176 -11.71 -5.07 25.88
C PRO A 176 -11.73 -3.56 25.58
N ASP A 177 -11.28 -2.74 26.53
CA ASP A 177 -11.22 -1.27 26.42
C ASP A 177 -9.86 -0.74 25.88
N THR A 178 -8.92 -1.63 25.56
CA THR A 178 -7.64 -1.27 24.95
C THR A 178 -7.76 -1.19 23.43
N LEU A 179 -7.10 -0.20 22.82
CA LEU A 179 -6.99 -0.11 21.36
C LEU A 179 -5.76 -0.90 20.91
N TYR A 180 -5.97 -1.91 20.07
CA TYR A 180 -4.91 -2.75 19.54
C TYR A 180 -4.57 -2.36 18.11
N ILE A 181 -3.27 -2.35 17.81
CA ILE A 181 -2.72 -2.10 16.47
C ILE A 181 -2.00 -3.37 16.04
N LYS A 182 -2.64 -4.20 15.20
CA LYS A 182 -1.97 -5.37 14.63
C LYS A 182 -1.08 -4.93 13.47
N ILE A 183 0.17 -5.36 13.48
CA ILE A 183 1.20 -5.03 12.50
C ILE A 183 1.86 -6.35 12.05
N ASP A 184 2.02 -6.58 10.75
CA ASP A 184 2.86 -7.69 10.28
C ASP A 184 4.33 -7.43 10.54
N ASP A 185 5.06 -8.49 10.84
CA ASP A 185 6.50 -8.43 11.14
C ASP A 185 7.37 -8.11 9.92
N ASP A 186 6.76 -7.95 8.74
CA ASP A 186 7.36 -7.44 7.51
C ASP A 186 6.80 -6.08 7.01
N ILE A 187 6.25 -5.28 7.92
CA ILE A 187 6.16 -3.83 7.72
C ILE A 187 7.58 -3.23 7.82
N VAL A 188 8.09 -2.70 6.70
CA VAL A 188 9.47 -2.19 6.54
C VAL A 188 9.57 -0.66 6.46
N TYR A 189 8.43 0.03 6.49
CA TYR A 189 8.33 1.48 6.64
C TYR A 189 7.05 1.87 7.37
N ILE A 190 7.13 2.87 8.27
CA ILE A 190 5.99 3.53 8.93
C ILE A 190 6.24 5.04 8.94
N ASP A 191 5.30 5.83 8.43
CA ASP A 191 5.35 7.30 8.54
C ASP A 191 5.21 7.76 10.00
N ASP A 192 5.91 8.83 10.36
CA ASP A 192 5.90 9.47 11.70
C ASP A 192 4.47 9.80 12.21
N ASN A 193 3.49 9.93 11.30
CA ASN A 193 2.10 10.26 11.60
C ASN A 193 1.12 9.10 11.34
N ALA A 194 1.59 7.91 10.91
CA ALA A 194 0.71 6.81 10.53
C ALA A 194 -0.16 6.32 11.69
N ILE A 195 0.45 5.93 12.81
CA ILE A 195 -0.26 5.52 14.02
C ILE A 195 -1.16 6.66 14.55
N PRO A 196 -0.68 7.90 14.72
CA PRO A 196 -1.52 9.04 15.08
C PRO A 196 -2.78 9.19 14.20
N LYS A 197 -2.64 9.16 12.87
CA LYS A 197 -3.78 9.29 11.93
C LYS A 197 -4.76 8.12 12.03
N MET A 198 -4.27 6.88 12.13
CA MET A 198 -5.15 5.70 12.29
C MET A 198 -5.94 5.75 13.60
N VAL A 199 -5.28 6.09 14.70
CA VAL A 199 -5.90 6.15 16.02
C VAL A 199 -6.91 7.29 16.09
N SER A 200 -6.57 8.49 15.63
CA SER A 200 -7.52 9.61 15.51
C SER A 200 -8.75 9.20 14.69
N LEU A 201 -8.56 8.60 13.51
CA LEU A 201 -9.69 8.15 12.68
C LEU A 201 -10.57 7.10 13.38
N LYS A 202 -9.97 6.15 14.13
CA LYS A 202 -10.72 5.11 14.86
C LYS A 202 -11.56 5.66 16.03
N LEU A 203 -11.15 6.81 16.58
CA LEU A 203 -11.85 7.55 17.64
C LEU A 203 -12.91 8.52 17.07
N GLU A 204 -12.58 9.23 15.99
CA GLU A 204 -13.49 10.16 15.29
C GLU A 204 -14.62 9.44 14.56
N GLN A 205 -14.37 8.23 14.06
CA GLN A 205 -15.34 7.35 13.44
C GLN A 205 -15.54 6.10 14.31
N ASP A 206 -16.03 6.32 15.53
CA ASP A 206 -16.26 5.27 16.54
C ASP A 206 -17.00 4.03 16.00
N HIS A 207 -18.03 4.25 15.18
CA HIS A 207 -18.86 3.25 14.52
C HIS A 207 -18.09 2.32 13.56
N SER A 208 -16.91 2.70 13.07
CA SER A 208 -16.04 1.81 12.29
C SER A 208 -15.68 0.54 13.07
N PHE A 209 -15.55 -0.59 12.37
CA PHE A 209 -15.04 -1.82 12.97
C PHE A 209 -13.51 -1.81 13.02
N VAL A 210 -12.87 -1.55 11.86
CA VAL A 210 -11.41 -1.49 11.70
C VAL A 210 -11.02 -0.19 10.99
N VAL A 211 -9.87 0.37 11.38
CA VAL A 211 -9.13 1.36 10.58
C VAL A 211 -7.82 0.74 10.12
N SER A 212 -7.58 0.72 8.81
CA SER A 212 -6.32 0.26 8.19
C SER A 212 -5.39 1.43 7.85
N ALA A 213 -4.09 1.15 7.83
CA ALA A 213 -3.08 2.06 7.28
C ALA A 213 -3.16 2.12 5.74
N ASN A 214 -2.58 3.16 5.16
CA ASN A 214 -2.28 3.20 3.74
C ASN A 214 -0.99 2.43 3.46
N VAL A 215 -1.10 1.13 3.16
CA VAL A 215 0.04 0.22 2.99
C VAL A 215 0.48 0.11 1.53
N VAL A 216 1.69 0.57 1.20
CA VAL A 216 2.38 0.28 -0.08
C VAL A 216 2.68 -1.21 -0.16
N ASN A 217 2.28 -1.86 -1.28
CA ASN A 217 2.18 -3.32 -1.43
C ASN A 217 1.25 -4.00 -0.40
N GLY A 218 0.21 -3.29 0.04
CA GLY A 218 -0.98 -3.86 0.68
C GLY A 218 -2.15 -3.98 -0.31
N ALA A 219 -2.94 -5.04 -0.21
CA ALA A 219 -4.12 -5.28 -1.06
C ALA A 219 -5.37 -4.62 -0.44
N PRO A 220 -6.20 -3.82 -1.16
CA PRO A 220 -6.22 -3.55 -2.61
C PRO A 220 -5.38 -2.33 -3.07
N LEU A 221 -4.66 -1.70 -2.15
CA LEU A 221 -4.23 -0.30 -2.24
C LEU A 221 -3.29 -0.01 -3.42
N SER A 222 -2.54 -1.01 -3.90
CA SER A 222 -1.71 -0.92 -5.11
C SER A 222 -2.45 -0.34 -6.33
N TYR A 223 -3.73 -0.67 -6.51
CA TYR A 223 -4.56 -0.11 -7.59
C TYR A 223 -4.82 1.39 -7.39
N HIS A 224 -5.07 1.83 -6.15
CA HIS A 224 -5.30 3.24 -5.83
C HIS A 224 -4.02 4.05 -6.05
N HIS A 225 -2.88 3.59 -5.52
CA HIS A 225 -1.57 4.23 -5.71
C HIS A 225 -1.22 4.39 -7.19
N PHE A 226 -1.48 3.36 -8.01
CA PHE A 226 -1.27 3.46 -9.45
C PHE A 226 -2.19 4.51 -10.08
N ARG A 227 -3.48 4.45 -9.78
CA ARG A 227 -4.51 5.26 -10.45
C ARG A 227 -4.57 6.72 -9.99
N THR A 228 -3.93 7.07 -8.87
CA THR A 228 -3.65 8.47 -8.50
C THR A 228 -2.26 8.96 -8.89
N GLY A 229 -1.40 8.10 -9.47
CA GLY A 229 -0.10 8.49 -10.01
C GLY A 229 1.08 8.44 -9.01
N ALA A 230 0.93 7.77 -7.87
CA ALA A 230 2.01 7.54 -6.91
C ALA A 230 3.06 6.53 -7.42
N ILE A 231 2.64 5.56 -8.23
CA ILE A 231 3.54 4.56 -8.80
C ILE A 231 4.19 5.09 -10.10
N ARG A 232 5.51 4.93 -10.18
CA ARG A 232 6.40 5.51 -11.20
C ARG A 232 6.88 4.41 -12.15
N PRO A 233 7.33 4.74 -13.37
CA PRO A 233 7.68 3.71 -14.36
C PRO A 233 9.06 3.11 -14.04
N TYR A 234 9.07 1.88 -13.54
CA TYR A 234 10.27 1.08 -13.27
C TYR A 234 10.20 -0.24 -14.02
N LEU A 235 11.35 -0.72 -14.50
CA LEU A 235 11.51 -2.02 -15.14
C LEU A 235 12.73 -2.77 -14.56
N PRO A 236 12.73 -4.12 -14.61
CA PRO A 236 13.84 -4.92 -14.09
C PRO A 236 15.13 -4.70 -14.89
N GLU A 237 16.26 -4.63 -14.20
CA GLU A 237 17.58 -4.69 -14.84
C GLU A 237 17.80 -6.09 -15.44
N MET A 238 17.86 -6.20 -16.77
CA MET A 238 17.86 -7.50 -17.46
C MET A 238 19.25 -8.12 -17.62
N ILE A 239 20.32 -7.34 -17.43
CA ILE A 239 21.71 -7.77 -17.54
C ILE A 239 22.42 -7.33 -16.27
N LYS A 240 23.05 -8.28 -15.56
CA LYS A 240 23.82 -7.96 -14.36
C LYS A 240 25.01 -7.04 -14.72
N PRO A 241 25.23 -5.92 -14.01
CA PRO A 241 26.40 -5.08 -14.21
C PRO A 241 27.71 -5.88 -14.10
N ASN A 242 28.66 -5.60 -15.00
CA ASN A 242 30.01 -6.15 -14.90
C ASN A 242 30.68 -5.66 -13.62
N SER A 243 31.31 -6.55 -12.87
CA SER A 243 32.04 -6.23 -11.63
C SER A 243 33.43 -5.66 -11.94
N THR A 244 33.45 -4.50 -12.60
CA THR A 244 34.66 -3.83 -13.10
C THR A 244 34.58 -2.32 -12.86
N ASP A 245 34.75 -1.94 -11.59
CA ASP A 245 35.31 -0.65 -11.16
C ASP A 245 36.33 -0.96 -10.04
N ASP A 246 37.36 -0.14 -9.91
CA ASP A 246 38.63 -0.54 -9.29
C ASP A 246 38.69 -0.49 -7.75
N GLY A 247 39.28 -1.53 -7.16
CA GLY A 247 40.00 -1.45 -5.87
C GLY A 247 39.19 -1.67 -4.58
N ASN A 248 39.81 -2.35 -3.61
CA ASN A 248 39.32 -2.51 -2.23
C ASN A 248 37.89 -3.08 -2.05
N VAL A 249 37.64 -4.27 -2.60
CA VAL A 249 36.49 -5.12 -2.19
C VAL A 249 36.77 -5.75 -0.81
N THR A 250 36.86 -4.91 0.22
CA THR A 250 36.96 -5.28 1.65
C THR A 250 35.99 -4.49 2.53
N SER A 251 35.22 -3.56 1.97
CA SER A 251 34.03 -2.98 2.61
C SER A 251 32.77 -3.46 1.89
N VAL A 252 31.80 -3.99 2.64
CA VAL A 252 30.45 -4.26 2.13
C VAL A 252 29.78 -2.91 1.87
N GLN A 253 29.71 -2.48 0.60
CA GLN A 253 28.87 -1.36 0.23
C GLN A 253 27.41 -1.79 0.31
N THR A 254 26.70 -1.32 1.34
CA THR A 254 25.25 -1.46 1.44
C THR A 254 24.60 -0.78 0.23
N PRO A 255 23.62 -1.41 -0.43
CA PRO A 255 23.04 -0.87 -1.66
C PRO A 255 22.32 0.46 -1.36
N PRO A 256 22.62 1.55 -2.09
CA PRO A 256 22.07 2.86 -1.77
C PRO A 256 20.56 2.86 -2.03
N TRP A 257 19.77 3.21 -1.00
CA TRP A 257 18.31 3.22 -1.08
C TRP A 257 17.76 4.23 -2.10
N ARG A 258 18.48 5.34 -2.28
CA ARG A 258 18.16 6.45 -3.20
C ARG A 258 17.94 5.97 -4.64
N ALA A 259 16.90 6.50 -5.27
CA ALA A 259 16.55 6.23 -6.66
C ALA A 259 17.36 7.09 -7.65
N SER A 260 17.88 8.25 -7.24
CA SER A 260 18.78 9.08 -8.05
C SER A 260 20.07 8.37 -8.45
N GLN A 261 20.56 7.45 -7.60
CA GLN A 261 21.81 6.72 -7.77
C GLN A 261 21.68 5.47 -8.65
N LEU A 262 20.46 5.13 -9.10
CA LEU A 262 20.24 4.08 -10.10
C LEU A 262 20.54 4.61 -11.51
N PRO A 263 21.14 3.82 -12.41
CA PRO A 263 21.12 4.14 -13.84
C PRO A 263 19.68 4.14 -14.36
N SER A 264 19.42 4.82 -15.47
CA SER A 264 18.12 4.74 -16.13
C SER A 264 17.94 3.37 -16.77
N TRP A 265 16.71 2.88 -16.92
CA TRP A 265 16.47 1.62 -17.63
C TRP A 265 16.77 1.77 -19.13
N GLU A 266 17.53 0.84 -19.69
CA GLU A 266 17.86 0.77 -21.11
C GLU A 266 17.36 -0.55 -21.74
N GLY A 267 16.83 -0.45 -22.96
CA GLY A 267 16.28 -1.57 -23.70
C GLY A 267 15.20 -1.13 -24.71
N PRO A 268 14.50 -2.09 -25.35
CA PRO A 268 13.47 -1.79 -26.35
C PRO A 268 12.31 -0.96 -25.78
N SER A 269 11.71 -0.11 -26.61
CA SER A 269 10.56 0.74 -26.24
C SER A 269 9.24 -0.02 -26.15
N ASP A 270 9.17 -1.17 -26.81
CA ASP A 270 8.09 -2.16 -26.83
C ASP A 270 8.27 -3.30 -25.80
N PHE A 271 9.34 -3.26 -25.00
CA PHE A 271 9.55 -4.23 -23.92
C PHE A 271 8.51 -4.03 -22.80
N GLU A 272 7.80 -5.11 -22.49
CA GLU A 272 6.93 -5.31 -21.32
C GLU A 272 7.47 -6.47 -20.48
N PHE A 273 7.47 -6.36 -19.15
CA PHE A 273 7.95 -7.45 -18.29
C PHE A 273 6.83 -8.49 -17.99
N PRO A 274 7.00 -9.77 -18.37
CA PRO A 274 5.95 -10.78 -18.21
C PRO A 274 5.70 -11.14 -16.74
N LEU A 275 4.48 -10.85 -16.25
CA LEU A 275 4.01 -11.15 -14.87
C LEU A 275 4.07 -12.63 -14.47
N GLY A 276 4.29 -13.54 -15.41
CA GLY A 276 4.40 -14.98 -15.17
C GLY A 276 5.80 -15.45 -14.76
N VAL A 277 6.83 -14.61 -14.87
CA VAL A 277 8.19 -14.97 -14.47
C VAL A 277 8.33 -14.95 -12.95
N GLY A 278 8.49 -16.12 -12.35
CA GLY A 278 8.75 -16.34 -10.92
C GLY A 278 10.22 -16.66 -10.62
N THR A 279 11.13 -15.91 -11.23
CA THR A 279 12.53 -15.82 -10.83
C THR A 279 13.08 -14.43 -11.15
N SER A 280 13.83 -13.84 -10.22
CA SER A 280 14.68 -12.68 -10.50
C SER A 280 15.73 -13.01 -11.61
N PRO A 281 16.11 -12.05 -12.48
CA PRO A 281 17.21 -12.24 -13.44
C PRO A 281 18.57 -12.60 -12.83
N TYR A 282 18.85 -12.17 -11.58
CA TYR A 282 20.06 -12.55 -10.81
C TYR A 282 19.90 -12.19 -9.31
N PRO A 283 20.77 -12.67 -8.40
CA PRO A 283 20.68 -12.33 -6.97
C PRO A 283 21.12 -10.89 -6.65
N ASN A 284 20.43 -10.23 -5.73
CA ASN A 284 20.50 -8.77 -5.45
C ASN A 284 20.16 -7.91 -6.68
N HIS A 285 19.05 -8.27 -7.32
CA HIS A 285 18.51 -7.61 -8.51
C HIS A 285 17.96 -6.20 -8.24
N ARG A 286 18.12 -5.32 -9.24
CA ARG A 286 17.69 -3.92 -9.20
C ARG A 286 16.57 -3.68 -10.21
N TRP A 287 15.67 -2.77 -9.89
CA TRP A 287 14.72 -2.20 -10.83
C TRP A 287 15.15 -0.78 -11.15
N LEU A 288 15.15 -0.43 -12.44
CA LEU A 288 15.69 0.84 -12.93
C LEU A 288 14.55 1.77 -13.36
N PRO A 289 14.64 3.09 -13.07
CA PRO A 289 13.65 4.07 -13.49
C PRO A 289 13.70 4.34 -14.99
N LEU A 290 12.53 4.42 -15.62
CA LEU A 290 12.37 4.92 -16.98
C LEU A 290 12.38 6.45 -16.98
N ARG A 291 13.57 7.04 -17.13
CA ARG A 291 13.77 8.50 -17.17
C ARG A 291 13.69 9.09 -18.59
N ASP A 292 12.87 8.48 -19.45
CA ASP A 292 12.68 8.89 -20.85
C ASP A 292 11.77 10.13 -21.04
N GLY A 293 11.13 10.60 -19.95
CA GLY A 293 10.18 11.72 -19.97
C GLY A 293 8.82 11.38 -20.60
N ASN A 294 8.62 10.15 -21.06
CA ASN A 294 7.40 9.71 -21.72
C ASN A 294 6.37 9.27 -20.68
N ARG A 295 5.32 10.07 -20.52
CA ARG A 295 4.21 9.76 -19.58
C ARG A 295 3.51 8.44 -19.89
N SER A 296 3.58 7.94 -21.13
CA SER A 296 3.02 6.65 -21.51
C SER A 296 3.89 5.45 -21.11
N SER A 297 5.15 5.65 -20.70
CA SER A 297 6.06 4.55 -20.33
C SER A 297 5.64 3.81 -19.06
N ILE A 298 4.67 4.31 -18.29
CA ILE A 298 4.03 3.56 -17.20
C ILE A 298 3.17 2.38 -17.72
N TYR A 299 2.57 2.51 -18.91
CA TYR A 299 1.62 1.51 -19.42
C TYR A 299 2.26 0.20 -19.88
N ARG A 300 3.59 0.16 -20.04
CA ARG A 300 4.38 -1.05 -20.35
C ARG A 300 5.09 -1.66 -19.14
N THR A 301 4.79 -1.15 -17.93
CA THR A 301 5.36 -1.64 -16.67
C THR A 301 4.35 -2.50 -15.90
N PRO A 302 4.79 -3.46 -15.07
CA PRO A 302 3.91 -4.41 -14.38
C PRO A 302 2.67 -3.79 -13.72
N ILE A 303 2.79 -2.60 -13.11
CA ILE A 303 1.69 -1.94 -12.41
C ILE A 303 0.46 -1.63 -13.29
N GLN A 304 0.61 -1.60 -14.62
CA GLN A 304 -0.54 -1.53 -15.55
C GLN A 304 -1.57 -2.64 -15.30
N HIS A 305 -1.14 -3.77 -14.75
CA HIS A 305 -1.98 -4.92 -14.42
C HIS A 305 -2.35 -5.02 -12.93
N ALA A 306 -2.12 -3.97 -12.15
CA ALA A 306 -2.60 -3.86 -10.77
C ALA A 306 -4.14 -3.91 -10.77
N PRO A 307 -4.77 -4.94 -10.16
CA PRO A 307 -6.19 -5.21 -10.37
C PRO A 307 -7.06 -4.42 -9.39
N CYS A 308 -8.22 -3.93 -9.85
CA CYS A 308 -9.18 -3.18 -9.02
C CYS A 308 -9.80 -4.03 -7.89
N SER A 309 -9.80 -5.36 -8.05
CA SER A 309 -10.03 -6.31 -6.96
C SER A 309 -8.75 -7.14 -6.82
N PRO A 310 -8.05 -7.12 -5.68
CA PRO A 310 -6.74 -7.73 -5.54
C PRO A 310 -6.78 -9.26 -5.60
N TRP A 311 -7.94 -9.86 -5.32
CA TRP A 311 -8.16 -11.30 -5.22
C TRP A 311 -8.30 -12.02 -6.58
N GLY A 312 -7.66 -11.49 -7.63
CA GLY A 312 -7.69 -11.98 -9.01
C GLY A 312 -6.36 -12.60 -9.48
N GLU A 313 -6.25 -12.87 -10.79
CA GLU A 313 -5.11 -13.60 -11.39
C GLU A 313 -3.74 -12.92 -11.21
N THR A 314 -3.72 -11.61 -11.00
CA THR A 314 -2.51 -10.81 -10.73
C THR A 314 -2.24 -10.59 -9.25
N TYR A 315 -2.97 -11.26 -8.34
CA TYR A 315 -2.62 -11.31 -6.92
C TYR A 315 -1.21 -11.86 -6.73
N GLY A 316 -0.45 -11.28 -5.81
CA GLY A 316 0.83 -11.85 -5.38
C GLY A 316 1.94 -11.88 -6.42
N LYS A 317 1.83 -11.19 -7.56
CA LYS A 317 2.97 -11.07 -8.50
C LYS A 317 4.04 -10.18 -7.88
N TRP A 318 5.26 -10.70 -7.76
CA TRP A 318 6.38 -9.98 -7.14
C TRP A 318 6.79 -8.73 -7.94
N SER A 319 6.64 -8.75 -9.26
CA SER A 319 6.93 -7.62 -10.14
C SER A 319 6.05 -6.39 -9.86
N LEU A 320 4.81 -6.60 -9.40
CA LEU A 320 3.95 -5.52 -8.91
C LEU A 320 4.48 -4.92 -7.60
N ALA A 321 4.97 -5.76 -6.67
CA ALA A 321 5.57 -5.29 -5.42
C ALA A 321 6.88 -4.54 -5.68
N ALA A 322 7.78 -5.11 -6.47
CA ALA A 322 9.07 -4.51 -6.78
C ALA A 322 8.91 -3.10 -7.37
N GLN A 323 8.04 -2.94 -8.38
CA GLN A 323 7.75 -1.61 -8.93
C GLN A 323 7.17 -0.64 -7.88
N GLN A 324 6.31 -1.09 -6.96
CA GLN A 324 5.78 -0.26 -5.88
C GLN A 324 6.89 0.21 -4.92
N HIS A 325 7.76 -0.70 -4.46
CA HIS A 325 8.85 -0.37 -3.55
C HIS A 325 9.86 0.60 -4.17
N PHE A 326 10.26 0.39 -5.43
CA PHE A 326 11.16 1.31 -6.13
C PHE A 326 10.53 2.69 -6.41
N SER A 327 9.25 2.74 -6.75
CA SER A 327 8.50 4.00 -6.84
C SER A 327 8.42 4.74 -5.49
N PHE A 328 8.35 3.97 -4.40
CA PHE A 328 8.30 4.50 -3.05
C PHE A 328 9.66 5.04 -2.59
N PHE A 329 10.78 4.36 -2.89
CA PHE A 329 12.12 4.90 -2.63
C PHE A 329 12.39 6.23 -3.33
N GLU A 330 11.91 6.41 -4.57
CA GLU A 330 12.01 7.71 -5.27
C GLU A 330 11.15 8.79 -4.60
N SER A 331 9.97 8.41 -4.11
CA SER A 331 9.04 9.34 -3.43
C SER A 331 9.54 9.72 -2.03
N LEU A 332 10.20 8.80 -1.32
CA LEU A 332 10.93 9.06 -0.09
C LEU A 332 12.11 10.02 -0.33
N GLU A 333 12.91 9.78 -1.37
CA GLU A 333 14.08 10.62 -1.68
C GLU A 333 13.68 12.06 -2.03
N LYS A 334 12.56 12.25 -2.73
CA LYS A 334 12.06 13.56 -3.14
C LYS A 334 11.23 14.27 -2.06
N ASN A 335 10.90 13.60 -0.95
CA ASN A 335 9.88 14.06 0.00
C ASN A 335 8.52 14.33 -0.69
N GLU A 336 8.15 13.45 -1.62
CA GLU A 336 6.90 13.42 -2.39
C GLU A 336 6.03 12.22 -1.94
N THR A 337 5.92 11.96 -0.63
CA THR A 337 5.14 10.82 -0.09
C THR A 337 3.64 11.10 0.00
N ASP A 338 3.24 12.37 -0.06
CA ASP A 338 1.85 12.85 -0.07
C ASP A 338 1.05 12.35 -1.29
N VAL A 339 1.72 12.06 -2.41
CA VAL A 339 1.09 11.50 -3.63
C VAL A 339 0.38 10.16 -3.41
N TYR A 340 0.73 9.45 -2.33
CA TYR A 340 0.07 8.20 -1.93
C TYR A 340 -1.27 8.41 -1.21
N ASP A 341 -1.58 9.63 -0.73
CA ASP A 341 -2.86 9.96 -0.07
C ASP A 341 -3.98 10.12 -1.13
N PHE A 342 -4.53 8.97 -1.54
CA PHE A 342 -5.40 8.86 -2.71
C PHE A 342 -6.85 9.33 -2.49
N ALA A 343 -7.25 9.71 -1.26
CA ALA A 343 -8.60 10.16 -0.96
C ALA A 343 -8.62 11.60 -0.46
N ARG A 344 -9.40 12.46 -1.13
CA ARG A 344 -9.52 13.90 -0.83
C ARG A 344 -9.94 14.23 0.61
N SER A 345 -10.55 13.27 1.31
CA SER A 345 -11.00 13.34 2.70
C SER A 345 -9.98 12.80 3.73
N GLY A 346 -8.84 12.24 3.31
CA GLY A 346 -7.93 11.48 4.17
C GLY A 346 -8.49 10.12 4.64
N ILE A 347 -9.66 9.74 4.13
CA ILE A 347 -10.46 8.58 4.54
C ILE A 347 -10.99 7.89 3.27
N TRP A 348 -10.83 6.57 3.19
CA TRP A 348 -11.46 5.71 2.20
C TRP A 348 -12.28 4.61 2.89
N ASP A 349 -13.52 4.37 2.44
CA ASP A 349 -14.37 3.26 2.92
C ASP A 349 -14.19 2.03 2.01
N MET A 350 -13.91 0.88 2.61
CA MET A 350 -13.75 -0.39 1.89
C MET A 350 -15.07 -0.99 1.37
N GLY A 351 -16.23 -0.44 1.74
CA GLY A 351 -17.54 -0.92 1.23
C GLY A 351 -17.85 -2.37 1.63
N PHE A 352 -17.30 -2.83 2.76
CA PHE A 352 -17.29 -4.22 3.22
C PHE A 352 -16.61 -5.22 2.26
N GLU A 353 -15.59 -4.79 1.52
CA GLU A 353 -14.68 -5.67 0.79
C GLU A 353 -13.37 -5.95 1.56
N ARG A 354 -12.76 -7.12 1.29
CA ARG A 354 -11.56 -7.59 2.01
C ARG A 354 -10.35 -6.71 1.68
N ILE A 355 -9.73 -6.17 2.71
CA ILE A 355 -8.42 -5.49 2.72
C ILE A 355 -7.44 -6.37 3.49
N SER A 356 -6.15 -6.34 3.16
CA SER A 356 -5.18 -7.10 3.94
C SER A 356 -4.94 -6.49 5.31
N ILE A 357 -4.90 -7.33 6.35
CA ILE A 357 -4.74 -6.91 7.75
C ILE A 357 -3.28 -6.59 8.11
N ASN A 358 -2.50 -6.05 7.17
CA ASN A 358 -1.06 -5.86 7.37
C ASN A 358 -0.73 -4.84 8.47
N PHE A 359 -1.58 -3.81 8.61
CA PHE A 359 -1.41 -2.76 9.60
C PHE A 359 -2.80 -2.17 9.91
N ILE A 360 -3.43 -2.64 10.98
CA ILE A 360 -4.83 -2.29 11.35
C ILE A 360 -4.97 -1.91 12.82
N ALA A 361 -5.88 -0.98 13.11
CA ALA A 361 -6.32 -0.60 14.45
C ALA A 361 -7.76 -1.08 14.71
N ILE A 362 -7.97 -1.76 15.85
CA ILE A 362 -9.22 -2.40 16.27
C ILE A 362 -9.34 -2.39 17.81
N TRP A 363 -10.55 -2.27 18.35
CA TRP A 363 -10.77 -2.37 19.80
C TRP A 363 -10.65 -3.81 20.29
N GLY A 364 -10.16 -4.00 21.52
CA GLY A 364 -10.12 -5.32 22.15
C GLY A 364 -11.48 -6.02 22.16
N ARG A 365 -12.55 -5.30 22.53
CA ARG A 365 -13.93 -5.83 22.52
C ARG A 365 -14.37 -6.35 21.15
N ASP A 366 -14.01 -5.64 20.08
CA ASP A 366 -14.43 -5.96 18.71
C ASP A 366 -13.83 -7.29 18.23
N VAL A 367 -12.65 -7.67 18.74
CA VAL A 367 -12.07 -9.01 18.54
C VAL A 367 -12.70 -10.02 19.49
N ILE A 368 -12.70 -9.72 20.81
CA ILE A 368 -13.08 -10.67 21.87
C ILE A 368 -14.50 -11.21 21.67
N ASP A 369 -15.45 -10.36 21.30
CA ASP A 369 -16.86 -10.72 21.05
C ASP A 369 -17.04 -11.68 19.85
N HIS A 370 -15.99 -11.90 19.04
CA HIS A 370 -16.00 -12.73 17.84
C HIS A 370 -14.93 -13.84 17.84
N LEU A 371 -14.25 -14.07 18.96
CA LEU A 371 -13.31 -15.19 19.10
C LEU A 371 -14.04 -16.55 19.15
N PRO A 372 -13.45 -17.63 18.60
CA PRO A 372 -12.18 -17.66 17.89
C PRO A 372 -12.32 -17.36 16.38
N LEU A 373 -11.31 -16.70 15.82
CA LEU A 373 -11.22 -16.46 14.37
C LEU A 373 -10.74 -17.72 13.62
N ASN A 374 -10.97 -17.77 12.30
CA ASN A 374 -10.55 -18.88 11.44
C ASN A 374 -9.85 -18.40 10.14
N ASP A 375 -10.50 -17.54 9.34
CA ASP A 375 -9.83 -16.64 8.37
C ASP A 375 -9.97 -15.24 8.97
N ASP A 376 -9.00 -14.84 9.77
CA ASP A 376 -9.01 -13.59 10.53
C ASP A 376 -9.08 -12.36 9.62
N GLU A 377 -8.36 -12.39 8.50
CA GLU A 377 -8.42 -11.32 7.50
C GLU A 377 -9.82 -11.21 6.86
N ALA A 378 -10.47 -12.30 6.44
CA ALA A 378 -11.85 -12.24 5.95
C ALA A 378 -12.86 -11.87 7.03
N MET A 379 -12.68 -12.38 8.25
CA MET A 379 -13.62 -12.17 9.35
C MET A 379 -13.60 -10.72 9.81
N LEU A 380 -12.42 -10.19 10.12
CA LEU A 380 -12.25 -8.82 10.64
C LEU A 380 -12.45 -7.74 9.57
N THR A 381 -12.27 -8.04 8.27
CA THR A 381 -12.39 -7.02 7.21
C THR A 381 -13.64 -7.14 6.32
N LYS A 382 -14.31 -8.29 6.29
CA LYS A 382 -15.47 -8.52 5.41
C LYS A 382 -16.71 -9.07 6.10
N SER A 383 -16.65 -10.20 6.83
CA SER A 383 -17.89 -10.83 7.32
C SER A 383 -18.45 -10.16 8.59
N ILE A 384 -17.62 -9.95 9.62
CA ILE A 384 -18.06 -9.29 10.87
C ILE A 384 -18.45 -7.82 10.61
N PRO A 385 -17.64 -6.98 9.93
CA PRO A 385 -18.05 -5.64 9.50
C PRO A 385 -19.43 -5.59 8.84
N ARG A 386 -19.70 -6.50 7.90
CA ARG A 386 -20.96 -6.55 7.14
C ARG A 386 -22.13 -7.03 8.00
N GLN A 387 -21.91 -7.98 8.91
CA GLN A 387 -22.92 -8.44 9.86
C GLN A 387 -23.32 -7.34 10.86
N LEU A 388 -22.34 -6.58 11.36
CA LEU A 388 -22.57 -5.49 12.31
C LEU A 388 -22.99 -4.16 11.63
N SER A 389 -22.94 -4.08 10.30
CA SER A 389 -23.06 -2.83 9.52
C SER A 389 -22.06 -1.74 9.96
N ARG A 390 -20.87 -2.14 10.41
CA ARG A 390 -19.79 -1.26 10.89
C ARG A 390 -18.64 -1.26 9.86
N PRO A 391 -18.33 -0.14 9.18
CA PRO A 391 -17.45 -0.13 8.02
C PRO A 391 -15.98 -0.39 8.40
N VAL A 392 -15.19 -0.75 7.38
CA VAL A 392 -13.73 -0.82 7.46
C VAL A 392 -13.19 0.38 6.70
N LEU A 393 -12.46 1.24 7.39
CA LEU A 393 -11.93 2.47 6.82
C LEU A 393 -10.42 2.34 6.59
N VAL A 394 -9.88 3.13 5.67
CA VAL A 394 -8.44 3.32 5.48
C VAL A 394 -8.12 4.79 5.78
N ALA A 395 -7.18 5.04 6.69
CA ALA A 395 -6.61 6.36 6.88
C ALA A 395 -5.61 6.61 5.73
N THR A 396 -6.02 7.26 4.65
CA THR A 396 -5.22 7.33 3.42
C THR A 396 -3.95 8.17 3.59
N GLY A 397 -3.92 9.09 4.54
CA GLY A 397 -2.70 9.78 4.95
C GLY A 397 -1.76 8.99 5.88
N ALA A 398 -2.14 7.79 6.34
CA ALA A 398 -1.35 6.99 7.30
C ALA A 398 -0.43 5.99 6.58
N LEU A 399 0.66 6.50 6.00
CA LEU A 399 1.48 5.74 5.06
C LEU A 399 2.41 4.71 5.74
N ALA A 400 2.42 3.48 5.22
CA ALA A 400 3.30 2.39 5.62
C ALA A 400 3.73 1.56 4.39
N SER A 401 4.67 0.62 4.53
CA SER A 401 5.00 -0.34 3.47
C SER A 401 5.19 -1.76 3.98
N HIS A 402 4.55 -2.71 3.31
CA HIS A 402 4.57 -4.15 3.58
C HIS A 402 5.45 -4.86 2.55
N TYR A 403 6.47 -5.60 2.99
CA TYR A 403 7.49 -6.12 2.10
C TYR A 403 7.01 -7.26 1.19
N SER A 404 6.36 -8.32 1.69
CA SER A 404 5.98 -9.44 0.81
C SER A 404 4.79 -10.27 1.28
N PHE A 405 3.78 -10.42 0.42
CA PHE A 405 2.86 -11.56 0.56
C PHE A 405 3.60 -12.89 0.39
N THR A 406 3.06 -13.98 0.94
CA THR A 406 3.62 -15.35 0.85
C THR A 406 3.87 -15.81 -0.59
N SER A 407 3.13 -15.26 -1.56
CA SER A 407 3.29 -15.50 -3.00
C SER A 407 4.42 -14.70 -3.66
N GLN A 408 4.96 -13.67 -3.00
CA GLN A 408 6.01 -12.77 -3.50
C GLN A 408 7.38 -13.02 -2.83
N VAL A 409 7.41 -13.70 -1.67
CA VAL A 409 8.57 -13.76 -0.78
C VAL A 409 9.85 -14.30 -1.43
N ASN A 410 9.74 -15.34 -2.27
CA ASN A 410 10.92 -15.99 -2.85
C ASN A 410 11.59 -15.07 -3.87
N ASP A 411 10.81 -14.43 -4.74
CA ASP A 411 11.34 -13.51 -5.75
C ASP A 411 11.88 -12.21 -5.15
N LEU A 412 11.16 -11.60 -4.20
CA LEU A 412 11.57 -10.32 -3.61
C LEU A 412 12.86 -10.45 -2.79
N ARG A 413 13.14 -11.63 -2.21
CA ARG A 413 14.40 -11.91 -1.51
C ARG A 413 15.61 -11.95 -2.45
N GLU A 414 15.41 -12.14 -3.75
CA GLU A 414 16.47 -12.04 -4.76
C GLU A 414 16.68 -10.60 -5.27
N THR A 415 15.90 -9.62 -4.80
CA THR A 415 16.08 -8.19 -5.10
C THR A 415 16.81 -7.46 -3.97
N ASP A 416 17.40 -6.29 -4.26
CA ASP A 416 18.06 -5.47 -3.23
C ASP A 416 17.08 -4.68 -2.32
N ILE A 417 15.76 -4.82 -2.50
CA ILE A 417 14.71 -4.02 -1.84
C ILE A 417 14.81 -4.04 -0.31
N LEU A 418 15.00 -5.21 0.32
CA LEU A 418 15.08 -5.30 1.78
C LEU A 418 16.31 -4.55 2.31
N SER A 419 17.43 -4.69 1.61
CA SER A 419 18.68 -3.98 1.92
C SER A 419 18.58 -2.47 1.67
N ARG A 420 17.75 -2.02 0.71
CA ARG A 420 17.39 -0.59 0.56
C ARG A 420 16.57 -0.07 1.74
N TYR A 421 15.58 -0.82 2.22
CA TYR A 421 14.85 -0.44 3.45
C TYR A 421 15.77 -0.42 4.68
N ARG A 422 16.69 -1.38 4.82
CA ARG A 422 17.72 -1.38 5.87
C ARG A 422 18.61 -0.14 5.79
N ALA A 423 19.10 0.21 4.60
CA ALA A 423 19.92 1.40 4.38
C ALA A 423 19.16 2.71 4.67
N TYR A 424 17.90 2.83 4.26
CA TYR A 424 17.05 3.98 4.59
C TYR A 424 16.85 4.10 6.11
N ALA A 425 16.52 3.00 6.78
CA ALA A 425 16.31 2.97 8.22
C ALA A 425 17.59 3.34 9.00
N ASN A 426 18.74 2.81 8.59
CA ASN A 426 20.04 3.10 9.21
C ASN A 426 20.57 4.52 8.93
N GLU A 427 19.99 5.26 7.97
CA GLU A 427 20.34 6.65 7.70
C GLU A 427 19.40 7.63 8.44
N LEU A 428 18.08 7.37 8.43
CA LEU A 428 17.06 8.37 8.79
C LEU A 428 16.15 7.99 9.97
N ILE A 429 16.09 6.70 10.33
CA ILE A 429 15.14 6.18 11.33
C ILE A 429 15.85 5.82 12.63
N CYS A 430 16.93 5.05 12.56
CA CYS A 430 17.72 4.54 13.67
C CYS A 430 19.23 4.51 13.33
N PRO A 431 19.92 5.66 13.36
CA PRO A 431 21.27 5.76 12.83
C PRO A 431 22.30 4.90 13.58
N GLY A 432 22.96 4.00 12.85
CA GLY A 432 24.05 3.16 13.34
C GLY A 432 23.61 1.93 14.15
N THR A 433 22.33 1.55 14.15
CA THR A 433 21.84 0.34 14.84
C THR A 433 21.62 -0.86 13.93
N LEU A 434 21.70 -0.69 12.60
CA LEU A 434 21.59 -1.76 11.61
C LEU A 434 22.94 -1.96 10.90
N PHE A 435 23.24 -3.20 10.51
CA PHE A 435 24.50 -3.62 9.88
C PHE A 435 24.31 -4.04 8.42
#